data_AF-A0A454XZP1-F1
#
_entry.id   AF-A0A454XZP1-F1
#
_cell.length_a   1.000
_cell.length_b   1.000
_cell.length_c   1.000
_cell.angle_alpha   90.00
_cell.angle_beta   90.00
_cell.angle_gamma   90.00
#
_symmetry.space_group_name_H-M   'P 1'
#
loop_
_entity.id
_entity.type
_entity.pdbx_description
1 polymer ?
#
loop_
_entity_poly.entity_id
_entity_poly.type
_entity_poly.pdbx_seq_one_letter_code
_entity_poly.pdbx_strand_id
1 'polypeptide(L)'
;MNTLIFVGLIFISTAFAAEWSEWTETPDSICSKDCGMCGTRVTAERTCPTPGQCVGSSEQTGACPPKMCLFPQRTCCKGYRKGLTTDYRLACIPREGWFTEASTTDQSTSTTESSTTTSS
;
A
#
# COMPACT_ATOMS: atom_id res chain seq x y z
N MET A 1 53.43 -26.80 -23.09
CA MET A 1 52.70 -25.51 -23.03
C MET A 1 51.51 -25.73 -22.13
N ASN A 2 51.61 -25.22 -20.90
CA ASN A 2 50.69 -25.45 -19.79
C ASN A 2 49.59 -24.38 -19.86
N THR A 3 48.40 -24.76 -20.31
CA THR A 3 47.24 -23.87 -20.34
C THR A 3 46.65 -23.83 -18.94
N LEU A 4 47.12 -22.90 -18.11
CA LEU A 4 46.50 -22.55 -16.83
C LEU A 4 45.11 -21.98 -17.12
N ILE A 5 44.11 -22.85 -17.07
CA ILE A 5 42.70 -22.46 -17.00
C ILE A 5 42.55 -21.73 -15.67
N PHE A 6 42.55 -20.40 -15.72
CA PHE A 6 42.09 -19.56 -14.62
C PHE A 6 40.60 -19.88 -14.42
N VAL A 7 40.32 -20.90 -13.62
CA VAL A 7 39.06 -21.09 -12.91
C VAL A 7 39.02 -19.96 -11.88
N GLY A 8 38.79 -18.74 -12.39
CA GLY A 8 38.58 -17.54 -11.60
C GLY A 8 37.26 -17.75 -10.87
N LEU A 9 37.38 -18.16 -9.63
CA LEU A 9 36.34 -18.16 -8.62
C LEU A 9 35.77 -16.75 -8.48
N ILE A 10 34.86 -16.38 -9.36
CA ILE A 10 33.92 -15.29 -9.08
C ILE A 10 32.84 -15.91 -8.19
N PHE A 11 33.20 -16.17 -6.92
CA PHE A 11 32.21 -16.26 -5.86
C PHE A 11 31.66 -14.84 -5.70
N ILE A 12 30.64 -14.51 -6.50
CA ILE A 12 29.83 -13.33 -6.27
C ILE A 12 29.15 -13.60 -4.92
N SER A 13 29.67 -12.99 -3.86
CA SER A 13 29.03 -12.97 -2.56
C SER A 13 27.77 -12.13 -2.68
N THR A 14 26.68 -12.75 -3.16
CA THR A 14 25.36 -12.15 -3.12
C THR A 14 24.99 -11.99 -1.65
N ALA A 15 25.10 -10.76 -1.16
CA ALA A 15 24.49 -10.39 0.12
C ALA A 15 22.98 -10.52 -0.07
N PHE A 16 22.41 -11.63 0.40
CA PHE A 16 20.96 -11.78 0.49
C PHE A 16 20.48 -10.80 1.54
N ALA A 17 19.89 -9.69 1.11
CA ALA A 17 19.11 -8.86 2.01
C ALA A 17 17.97 -9.73 2.58
N ALA A 18 17.71 -9.65 3.88
CA ALA A 18 16.59 -10.39 4.46
C ALA A 18 15.29 -9.90 3.82
N GLU A 19 14.56 -10.82 3.20
CA GLU A 19 13.26 -10.53 2.60
C GLU A 19 12.15 -10.66 3.63
N TRP A 20 11.09 -9.88 3.42
CA TRP A 20 9.89 -9.98 4.23
C TRP A 20 9.12 -11.26 3.90
N SER A 21 8.37 -11.81 4.87
CA SER A 21 7.34 -12.79 4.56
C SER A 21 6.24 -12.18 3.70
N GLU A 22 5.41 -13.06 3.12
CA GLU A 22 4.13 -12.66 2.54
C GLU A 22 3.28 -11.91 3.56
N TRP A 23 2.45 -11.00 3.05
CA TRP A 23 1.45 -10.30 3.84
C TRP A 23 0.32 -11.25 4.21
N THR A 24 -0.03 -11.26 5.49
CA THR A 24 -1.16 -12.00 6.04
C THR A 24 -2.26 -11.01 6.38
N GLU A 25 -3.43 -11.13 5.75
CA GLU A 25 -4.57 -10.26 6.04
C GLU A 25 -5.10 -10.47 7.46
N THR A 26 -5.46 -9.37 8.10
CA THR A 26 -6.01 -9.35 9.47
C THR A 26 -7.43 -8.75 9.47
N PRO A 27 -8.42 -9.43 8.87
CA PRO A 27 -9.77 -8.88 8.69
C PRO A 27 -10.49 -8.62 10.02
N ASP A 28 -10.15 -9.37 11.06
CA ASP A 28 -10.75 -9.32 12.40
C ASP A 28 -10.06 -8.35 13.37
N SER A 29 -9.11 -7.55 12.89
CA SER A 29 -8.46 -6.54 13.72
C SER A 29 -9.45 -5.49 14.21
N ILE A 30 -9.30 -5.14 15.50
CA ILE A 30 -10.19 -4.20 16.18
C ILE A 30 -9.97 -2.79 15.62
N CYS A 31 -11.08 -2.11 15.29
CA CYS A 31 -11.01 -0.72 14.90
C CYS A 31 -10.91 0.20 16.11
N SER A 32 -10.02 1.19 16.07
CA SER A 32 -9.83 2.16 17.17
C SER A 32 -11.02 3.10 17.40
N LYS A 33 -11.95 3.17 16.45
CA LYS A 33 -13.25 3.86 16.55
C LYS A 33 -14.35 2.95 16.03
N ASP A 34 -15.59 3.22 16.37
CA ASP A 34 -16.76 2.41 16.03
C ASP A 34 -17.63 3.01 14.91
N CYS A 35 -17.26 4.18 14.37
CA CYS A 35 -17.98 4.83 13.29
C CYS A 35 -17.12 5.80 12.45
N GLY A 36 -17.69 6.24 11.33
CA GLY A 36 -17.31 7.39 10.52
C GLY A 36 -16.11 7.21 9.60
N MET A 37 -15.56 5.99 9.46
CA MET A 37 -14.21 5.76 8.92
C MET A 37 -13.16 6.63 9.65
N CYS A 38 -13.36 6.83 10.95
CA CYS A 38 -12.52 7.68 11.79
C CYS A 38 -11.45 6.90 12.55
N GLY A 39 -11.60 5.58 12.62
CA GLY A 39 -10.65 4.70 13.27
C GLY A 39 -9.66 4.13 12.28
N THR A 40 -8.66 3.47 12.83
CA THR A 40 -7.62 2.74 12.12
C THR A 40 -7.56 1.33 12.69
N ARG A 41 -7.21 0.38 11.83
CA ARG A 41 -6.95 -1.01 12.19
C ARG A 41 -5.82 -1.55 11.33
N VAL A 42 -5.16 -2.60 11.80
CA VAL A 42 -4.18 -3.34 11.01
C VAL A 42 -4.91 -4.15 9.96
N THR A 43 -4.61 -3.96 8.67
CA THR A 43 -5.27 -4.69 7.58
C THR A 43 -4.46 -5.89 7.11
N ALA A 44 -3.15 -5.84 7.28
CA ALA A 44 -2.26 -6.96 7.02
C ALA A 44 -0.98 -6.84 7.84
N GLU A 45 -0.39 -7.99 8.15
CA GLU A 45 0.87 -8.12 8.88
C GLU A 45 1.86 -8.97 8.10
N ARG A 46 3.15 -8.73 8.30
CA ARG A 46 4.23 -9.55 7.77
C ARG A 46 5.34 -9.65 8.79
N THR A 47 6.09 -10.75 8.74
CA THR A 47 7.18 -11.03 9.67
C THR A 47 8.51 -10.98 8.94
N CYS A 48 9.53 -10.47 9.62
CA CYS A 48 10.90 -10.52 9.13
C CYS A 48 11.60 -11.78 9.68
N PRO A 49 12.17 -12.65 8.84
CA PRO A 49 12.87 -13.85 9.28
C PRO A 49 14.06 -13.55 10.19
N THR A 50 14.74 -12.41 9.98
CA THR A 50 15.86 -11.95 10.81
C THR A 50 15.55 -10.55 11.37
N PRO A 51 15.21 -10.42 12.67
CA PRO A 51 14.83 -9.14 13.26
C PRO A 51 15.85 -8.03 12.98
N GLY A 52 15.37 -6.89 12.48
CA GLY A 52 16.19 -5.72 12.18
C GLY A 52 16.89 -5.72 10.81
N GLN A 53 16.77 -6.79 10.01
CA GLN A 53 17.36 -6.85 8.66
C GLN A 53 16.39 -6.46 7.55
N CYS A 54 15.07 -6.54 7.79
CA CYS A 54 14.08 -6.12 6.81
C CYS A 54 13.76 -4.62 6.96
N VAL A 55 13.79 -3.89 5.85
CA VAL A 55 13.48 -2.44 5.81
C VAL A 55 11.98 -2.22 5.57
N GLY A 56 11.38 -1.35 6.37
CA GLY A 56 9.97 -0.94 6.23
C GLY A 56 9.07 -1.39 7.39
N SER A 57 7.77 -1.17 7.25
CA SER A 57 6.78 -1.55 8.27
C SER A 57 6.48 -3.06 8.24
N SER A 58 6.26 -3.66 9.40
CA SER A 58 5.70 -5.01 9.55
C SER A 58 4.18 -5.03 9.46
N GLU A 59 3.53 -3.87 9.52
CA GLU A 59 2.06 -3.74 9.56
C GLU A 59 1.58 -2.77 8.47
N GLN A 60 0.46 -3.11 7.85
CA GLN A 60 -0.35 -2.18 7.06
C GLN A 60 -1.56 -1.76 7.87
N THR A 61 -1.90 -0.47 7.80
CA THR A 61 -3.08 0.06 8.49
C THR A 61 -4.06 0.64 7.48
N GLY A 62 -5.35 0.53 7.82
CA GLY A 62 -6.44 1.05 7.02
C GLY A 62 -7.52 1.68 7.90
N ALA A 63 -8.30 2.57 7.30
CA ALA A 63 -9.39 3.24 7.99
C ALA A 63 -10.60 2.30 8.21
N CYS A 64 -11.36 2.53 9.28
CA CYS A 64 -12.52 1.73 9.67
C CYS A 64 -13.42 2.48 10.69
N PRO A 65 -14.62 1.94 11.01
CA PRO A 65 -15.50 1.14 10.16
C PRO A 65 -16.36 2.06 9.27
N PRO A 66 -17.01 1.52 8.21
CA PRO A 66 -17.79 2.32 7.26
C PRO A 66 -19.12 2.84 7.84
N LYS A 67 -19.55 2.33 8.99
CA LYS A 67 -20.77 2.77 9.68
C LYS A 67 -20.74 4.27 9.96
N MET A 68 -21.77 5.01 9.59
CA MET A 68 -21.84 6.45 9.87
C MET A 68 -21.93 6.76 11.37
N CYS A 69 -21.28 7.84 11.81
CA CYS A 69 -21.49 8.37 13.15
C CYS A 69 -22.81 9.14 13.24
N LEU A 70 -23.43 9.12 14.42
CA LEU A 70 -24.61 9.92 14.74
C LEU A 70 -24.21 11.29 15.31
N PHE A 71 -25.13 12.24 15.23
CA PHE A 71 -24.99 13.54 15.91
C PHE A 71 -24.71 13.34 17.41
N PRO A 72 -23.83 14.13 18.05
CA PRO A 72 -23.17 15.35 17.55
C PRO A 72 -21.83 15.11 16.83
N GLN A 73 -21.39 13.87 16.72
CA GLN A 73 -20.14 13.54 16.04
C GLN A 73 -20.28 13.80 14.54
N ARG A 74 -19.15 14.11 13.88
CA ARG A 74 -19.12 14.23 12.42
C ARG A 74 -19.50 12.89 11.80
N THR A 75 -20.49 12.88 10.91
CA THR A 75 -21.03 11.65 10.30
C THR A 75 -19.96 10.79 9.63
N CYS A 76 -19.02 11.42 8.90
CA CYS A 76 -17.86 10.77 8.30
C CYS A 76 -16.60 11.64 8.52
N CYS A 77 -15.46 10.99 8.72
CA CYS A 77 -14.17 11.64 8.89
C CYS A 77 -13.60 12.22 7.59
N LYS A 78 -12.52 12.98 7.72
CA LYS A 78 -11.83 13.62 6.58
C LYS A 78 -11.45 12.57 5.53
N GLY A 79 -11.68 12.90 4.27
CA GLY A 79 -11.47 11.96 3.15
C GLY A 79 -12.65 11.06 2.83
N TYR A 80 -13.67 11.03 3.69
CA TYR A 80 -14.88 10.23 3.51
C TYR A 80 -16.12 11.12 3.40
N ARG A 81 -17.14 10.63 2.70
CA ARG A 81 -18.45 11.24 2.56
C ARG A 81 -19.54 10.20 2.78
N LYS A 82 -20.74 10.65 3.15
CA LYS A 82 -21.92 9.80 3.11
C LYS A 82 -22.18 9.36 1.67
N GLY A 83 -22.38 8.07 1.47
CA GLY A 83 -22.74 7.49 0.19
C GLY A 83 -23.43 6.15 0.36
N LEU A 84 -23.75 5.54 -0.77
CA LEU A 84 -24.38 4.22 -0.83
C LEU A 84 -23.31 3.19 -1.19
N THR A 85 -23.23 2.10 -0.42
CA THR A 85 -22.40 0.95 -0.77
C THR A 85 -23.12 0.03 -1.76
N THR A 86 -22.42 -0.95 -2.34
CA THR A 86 -22.95 -1.90 -3.36
C THR A 86 -24.13 -2.72 -2.86
N ASP A 87 -24.24 -2.89 -1.54
CA ASP A 87 -25.30 -3.54 -0.78
C ASP A 87 -26.43 -2.58 -0.36
N TYR A 88 -26.54 -1.40 -0.97
CA TYR A 88 -27.60 -0.40 -0.74
C TYR A 88 -27.71 0.12 0.70
N ARG A 89 -26.64 -0.01 1.49
CA ARG A 89 -26.55 0.58 2.82
C ARG A 89 -25.91 1.97 2.77
N LEU A 90 -26.38 2.87 3.63
CA LEU A 90 -25.74 4.17 3.81
C LEU A 90 -24.48 4.00 4.66
N ALA A 91 -23.35 4.43 4.13
CA ALA A 91 -22.04 4.28 4.75
C ALA A 91 -21.14 5.49 4.45
N CYS A 92 -20.02 5.57 5.16
CA CYS A 92 -18.93 6.46 4.82
C CYS A 92 -18.06 5.81 3.73
N ILE A 93 -18.08 6.41 2.54
CA ILE A 93 -17.29 6.00 1.38
C ILE A 93 -16.17 7.02 1.11
N PRO A 94 -15.06 6.63 0.47
CA PRO A 94 -14.03 7.57 0.06
C PRO A 94 -14.62 8.70 -0.80
N ARG A 95 -14.11 9.92 -0.65
CA ARG A 95 -14.43 11.00 -1.58
C ARG A 95 -13.69 10.75 -2.89
N GLU A 96 -14.36 10.96 -4.02
CA GLU A 96 -13.72 10.94 -5.34
C GLU A 96 -12.55 11.93 -5.35
N GLY A 97 -11.39 11.49 -5.84
CA GLY A 97 -10.15 12.29 -5.81
C GLY A 97 -9.41 12.33 -4.46
N TRP A 98 -9.86 11.60 -3.42
CA TRP A 98 -9.13 11.43 -2.15
C TRP A 98 -8.23 10.17 -2.15
N PHE A 99 -8.27 9.38 -3.21
CA PHE A 99 -7.25 8.35 -3.43
C PHE A 99 -5.95 9.03 -3.85
N THR A 100 -5.17 9.52 -2.89
CA THR A 100 -3.72 9.65 -3.13
C THR A 100 -3.18 8.25 -3.35
N GLU A 101 -3.04 7.90 -4.62
CA GLU A 101 -1.96 7.08 -5.18
C GLU A 101 -1.22 6.21 -4.16
N ALA A 102 -1.82 5.07 -3.82
CA ALA A 102 -1.10 3.94 -3.27
C ALA A 102 -1.73 2.66 -3.82
N SER A 103 -0.88 1.91 -4.54
CA SER A 103 -1.06 0.54 -5.07
C SER A 103 -1.65 0.36 -6.48
N THR A 104 -1.01 0.95 -7.49
CA THR A 104 -0.62 0.14 -8.67
C THR A 104 0.69 0.68 -9.24
N THR A 105 1.80 0.07 -8.82
CA THR A 105 2.94 -0.07 -9.73
C THR A 105 2.47 -1.06 -10.79
N ASP A 106 2.02 -0.56 -11.93
CA ASP A 106 2.17 -1.26 -13.21
C ASP A 106 2.31 -0.24 -14.33
N GLN A 107 3.52 -0.27 -14.87
CA GLN A 107 4.02 0.21 -16.15
C GLN A 107 2.96 0.53 -17.21
N SER A 108 2.94 1.79 -17.64
CA SER A 108 2.60 2.14 -19.02
C SER A 108 3.68 3.07 -19.57
N THR A 109 4.70 2.43 -20.15
CA THR A 109 5.50 3.03 -21.20
C THR A 109 4.57 3.32 -22.38
N SER A 110 4.30 4.59 -22.67
CA SER A 110 3.79 5.02 -23.98
C SER A 110 4.42 6.35 -24.34
N THR A 111 5.58 6.24 -24.99
CA THR A 111 5.95 6.92 -26.24
C THR A 111 5.51 8.39 -26.42
N THR A 112 6.52 9.26 -26.37
CA THR A 112 6.84 10.33 -27.32
C THR A 112 5.69 11.17 -27.88
N GLU A 113 5.68 12.46 -27.53
CA GLU A 113 5.57 13.54 -28.53
C GLU A 113 6.25 14.82 -28.02
N SER A 114 7.37 15.15 -28.67
CA SER A 114 7.99 16.48 -28.62
C SER A 114 7.11 17.45 -29.39
N SER A 115 6.72 18.55 -28.77
CA SER A 115 6.19 19.72 -29.48
C SER A 115 7.21 20.84 -29.39
N THR A 116 8.11 20.89 -30.37
CA THR A 116 8.94 22.06 -30.64
C THR A 116 8.07 23.08 -31.39
N THR A 117 7.72 24.18 -30.74
CA THR A 117 6.98 25.28 -31.38
C THR A 117 7.95 26.10 -32.23
N THR A 118 7.70 26.20 -33.54
CA THR A 118 8.44 27.05 -34.48
C THR A 118 7.50 27.57 -35.57
N SER A 119 7.65 28.87 -35.87
CA SER A 119 7.07 29.66 -36.99
C SER A 119 5.64 30.17 -36.77
N SER A 120 5.28 31.40 -37.14
CA SER A 120 5.79 32.31 -38.19
C SER A 120 5.66 33.78 -37.80
#